data_AF-A0A2V8D843-F1
#
_entry.id   AF-A0A2V8D843-F1
#
_cell.length_a   1.000
_cell.length_b   1.000
_cell.length_c   1.000
_cell.angle_alpha   90.00
_cell.angle_beta   90.00
_cell.angle_gamma   90.00
#
_symmetry.space_group_name_H-M   'P 1'
#
loop_
_entity.id
_entity.type
_entity.pdbx_description
1 polymer ?
#
loop_
_entity_poly.entity_id
_entity_poly.type
_entity_poly.pdbx_seq_one_letter_code
_entity_poly.pdbx_strand_id
1 'polypeptide(L)'
;GHDLDLVRQQNLDAYTSASSKRIGDAIQQAYCIVVAVSADNEVQAFKIQVSDAPLFGTIKSDARSRIQETAISPDAVLPGGPYKLWHDDEDSRPMRDLVGAFARFPHLPKMLNRQAIIDTILRGCEEGYFVARLMRPDKSVQTWWRQAPPAGVLADPQLDLVLPDKAEITSVSSLLLRPGGIDDLWKTPQITVGTARAFFDGTQVMTVTRAGYDEPMPVPRVPSPVVDAAVQAAVKEGSVWFTSGPASLLGENVPAGLMNADAVLQAPPSPISPLELLPGTLADAWRDGKTDALSIAVALSKKAGKALPWLTVREALDGALRARLLDRAEGGGDWPCDYSRASGVSIAMPKAGGAPPPQASASDTRESAEVALKPNQLQDFVDVLPDILTATAGLEMSVWITLEVKGKERPSDKTVATVNKLLESVAPGLRVQ
;
A
#
# COMPACT_ATOMS: atom_id res chain seq x y z
N GLY A 1 14.28 -88.31 -14.62
CA GLY A 1 13.82 -86.93 -14.39
C GLY A 1 14.31 -86.11 -15.55
N HIS A 2 13.41 -85.61 -16.38
CA HIS A 2 13.81 -84.71 -17.47
C HIS A 2 14.08 -83.35 -16.86
N ASP A 3 15.32 -82.86 -17.04
CA ASP A 3 15.68 -81.48 -16.73
C ASP A 3 14.64 -80.56 -17.39
N LEU A 4 13.94 -79.81 -16.56
CA LEU A 4 13.11 -78.71 -17.04
C LEU A 4 14.04 -77.78 -17.84
N ASP A 5 13.73 -77.61 -19.12
CA ASP A 5 14.38 -76.64 -20.00
C ASP A 5 14.47 -75.30 -19.25
N LEU A 6 15.69 -74.91 -18.84
CA LEU A 6 15.96 -73.78 -17.96
C LEU A 6 15.31 -72.49 -18.49
N VAL A 7 15.20 -72.37 -19.81
CA VAL A 7 14.54 -71.25 -20.49
C VAL A 7 13.03 -71.23 -20.23
N ARG A 8 12.37 -72.39 -20.23
CA ARG A 8 10.93 -72.50 -19.91
C ARG A 8 10.65 -72.19 -18.45
N GLN A 9 11.53 -72.60 -17.55
CA GLN A 9 11.39 -72.32 -16.11
C GLN A 9 11.57 -70.83 -15.83
N GLN A 10 12.60 -70.20 -16.41
CA GLN A 10 12.81 -68.75 -16.32
C GLN A 10 11.63 -67.94 -16.90
N ASN A 11 11.07 -68.38 -18.03
CA ASN A 11 9.90 -67.73 -18.61
C ASN A 11 8.67 -67.86 -17.71
N LEU A 12 8.42 -69.05 -17.14
CA LEU A 12 7.32 -69.26 -16.20
C LEU A 12 7.46 -68.38 -14.95
N ASP A 13 8.64 -68.31 -14.36
CA ASP A 13 8.91 -67.47 -13.19
C ASP A 13 8.72 -65.97 -13.51
N ALA A 14 9.14 -65.53 -14.70
CA ALA A 14 8.91 -64.17 -15.18
C ALA A 14 7.41 -63.87 -15.36
N TYR A 15 6.64 -64.77 -15.98
CA TYR A 15 5.19 -64.59 -16.16
C TYR A 15 4.43 -64.62 -14.83
N THR A 16 4.78 -65.53 -13.92
CA THR A 16 4.17 -65.63 -12.59
C THR A 16 4.46 -64.38 -11.75
N SER A 17 5.70 -63.89 -11.79
CA SER A 17 6.11 -62.66 -11.09
C SER A 17 5.40 -61.43 -11.67
N ALA A 18 5.31 -61.31 -13.00
CA ALA A 18 4.61 -60.22 -13.67
C ALA A 18 3.09 -60.24 -13.36
N SER A 19 2.48 -61.42 -13.36
CA SER A 19 1.05 -61.60 -13.05
C SER A 19 0.76 -61.28 -11.59
N SER A 20 1.61 -61.72 -10.66
CA SER A 20 1.49 -61.42 -9.23
C SER A 20 1.56 -59.92 -8.95
N LYS A 21 2.44 -59.18 -9.65
CA LYS A 21 2.48 -57.71 -9.57
C LYS A 21 1.18 -57.06 -10.08
N ARG A 22 0.67 -57.52 -11.22
CA ARG A 22 -0.58 -57.02 -11.81
C ARG A 22 -1.82 -57.25 -10.94
N ILE A 23 -1.84 -58.30 -10.12
CA ILE A 23 -2.96 -58.55 -9.19
C ILE A 23 -3.05 -57.41 -8.17
N GLY A 24 -1.92 -56.98 -7.61
CA GLY A 24 -1.88 -55.85 -6.67
C GLY A 24 -2.43 -54.56 -7.29
N ASP A 25 -1.96 -54.23 -8.49
CA ASP A 25 -2.40 -53.04 -9.23
C ASP A 25 -3.90 -53.13 -9.57
N ALA A 26 -4.38 -54.29 -10.02
CA ALA A 26 -5.78 -54.51 -10.35
C ALA A 26 -6.69 -54.35 -9.13
N ILE A 27 -6.26 -54.82 -7.95
CA ILE A 27 -6.98 -54.62 -6.69
C ILE A 27 -6.99 -53.13 -6.33
N GLN A 28 -5.84 -52.45 -6.39
CA GLN A 28 -5.78 -51.01 -6.10
C GLN A 28 -6.71 -50.20 -7.02
N GLN A 29 -6.72 -50.49 -8.32
CA GLN A 29 -7.61 -49.82 -9.27
C GLN A 29 -9.10 -50.18 -9.08
N ALA A 30 -9.39 -51.41 -8.64
CA ALA A 30 -10.77 -51.84 -8.40
C ALA A 30 -11.39 -51.14 -7.19
N TYR A 31 -10.60 -50.90 -6.14
CA TYR A 31 -11.08 -50.44 -4.83
C TYR A 31 -10.71 -48.99 -4.46
N CYS A 32 -9.98 -48.26 -5.30
CA CYS A 32 -9.74 -46.82 -5.08
C CYS A 32 -10.96 -45.98 -5.47
N ILE A 33 -11.93 -45.96 -4.56
CA ILE A 33 -13.14 -45.17 -4.62
C ILE A 33 -13.06 -44.07 -3.57
N VAL A 34 -13.25 -42.82 -4.00
CA VAL A 34 -13.39 -41.66 -3.12
C VAL A 34 -14.88 -41.45 -2.86
N VAL A 35 -15.23 -41.25 -1.58
CA VAL A 35 -16.58 -40.85 -1.16
C VAL A 35 -16.50 -39.41 -0.64
N ALA A 36 -17.31 -38.53 -1.21
CA ALA A 36 -17.33 -37.10 -0.87
C ALA A 36 -18.78 -36.58 -0.82
N VAL A 37 -18.96 -35.36 -0.30
CA VAL A 37 -20.24 -34.66 -0.30
C VAL A 37 -20.23 -33.54 -1.36
N SER A 38 -21.24 -33.51 -2.21
CA SER A 38 -21.40 -32.53 -3.29
C SER A 38 -21.81 -31.15 -2.74
N ALA A 39 -21.87 -30.15 -3.63
CA ALA A 39 -22.38 -28.82 -3.28
C ALA A 39 -23.88 -28.85 -2.91
N ASP A 40 -24.62 -29.80 -3.46
CA ASP A 40 -26.05 -30.03 -3.17
C ASP A 40 -26.28 -30.86 -1.89
N ASN A 41 -25.21 -31.10 -1.12
CA ASN A 41 -25.22 -31.90 0.11
C ASN A 41 -25.57 -33.38 -0.12
N GLU A 42 -25.26 -33.92 -1.30
CA GLU A 42 -25.46 -35.33 -1.64
C GLU A 42 -24.16 -36.13 -1.55
N VAL A 43 -24.24 -37.38 -1.12
CA VAL A 43 -23.08 -38.29 -1.09
C VAL A 43 -22.80 -38.77 -2.51
N GLN A 44 -21.57 -38.56 -2.97
CA GLN A 44 -21.08 -39.05 -4.25
C GLN A 44 -19.90 -39.98 -4.06
N ALA A 45 -19.84 -41.03 -4.87
CA ALA A 45 -18.72 -41.97 -4.91
C ALA A 45 -18.16 -42.03 -6.33
N PHE A 46 -16.85 -41.88 -6.47
CA PHE A 46 -16.19 -41.91 -7.76
C PHE A 46 -14.83 -42.62 -7.69
N LYS A 47 -14.45 -43.27 -8.78
CA LYS A 47 -13.13 -43.88 -8.90
C LYS A 47 -12.06 -42.84 -9.22
N ILE A 48 -10.88 -43.03 -8.65
CA ILE A 48 -9.66 -42.32 -9.02
C ILE A 48 -8.68 -43.29 -9.67
N GLN A 49 -7.94 -42.82 -10.67
CA GLN A 49 -6.89 -43.62 -11.28
C GLN A 49 -5.68 -43.62 -10.36
N VAL A 50 -5.32 -44.79 -9.85
CA VAL A 50 -4.10 -44.94 -9.04
C VAL A 50 -2.89 -44.83 -9.97
N SER A 51 -1.92 -44.02 -9.60
CA SER A 51 -0.62 -43.91 -10.26
C SER A 51 0.47 -44.00 -9.19
N ASP A 52 1.73 -43.85 -9.60
CA ASP A 52 2.85 -43.79 -8.65
C ASP A 52 2.82 -42.52 -7.76
N ALA A 53 1.92 -41.57 -8.03
CA ALA A 53 1.75 -40.37 -7.23
C ALA A 53 1.06 -40.66 -5.88
N PRO A 54 1.33 -39.87 -4.82
CA PRO A 54 0.65 -40.02 -3.54
C PRO A 54 -0.88 -39.90 -3.67
N LEU A 55 -1.60 -40.88 -3.12
CA LEU A 55 -3.07 -40.99 -3.27
C LEU A 55 -3.81 -39.72 -2.86
N PHE A 56 -3.40 -39.09 -1.76
CA PHE A 56 -4.00 -37.83 -1.30
C PHE A 56 -3.83 -36.69 -2.32
N GLY A 57 -2.68 -36.61 -3.00
CA GLY A 57 -2.45 -35.66 -4.07
C GLY A 57 -3.41 -35.88 -5.24
N THR A 58 -3.59 -37.14 -5.65
CA THR A 58 -4.55 -37.52 -6.69
C THR A 58 -5.99 -37.17 -6.33
N ILE A 59 -6.40 -37.40 -5.08
CA ILE A 59 -7.73 -37.03 -4.57
C ILE A 59 -7.90 -35.51 -4.60
N LYS A 60 -6.92 -34.77 -4.05
CA LYS A 60 -6.94 -33.31 -3.97
C LYS A 60 -7.06 -32.66 -5.35
N SER A 61 -6.39 -33.21 -6.36
CA SER A 61 -6.44 -32.70 -7.73
C SER A 61 -7.77 -32.99 -8.46
N ASP A 62 -8.60 -33.90 -7.95
CA ASP A 62 -9.92 -34.18 -8.51
C ASP A 62 -10.94 -33.15 -8.00
N ALA A 63 -11.51 -32.34 -8.89
CA ALA A 63 -12.46 -31.28 -8.55
C ALA A 63 -13.70 -31.79 -7.79
N ARG A 64 -14.09 -33.07 -7.97
CA ARG A 64 -15.24 -33.67 -7.25
C ARG A 64 -14.94 -33.89 -5.77
N SER A 65 -13.67 -33.96 -5.37
CA SER A 65 -13.28 -34.01 -3.95
C SER A 65 -13.51 -32.70 -3.22
N ARG A 66 -13.56 -31.57 -3.95
CA ARG A 66 -13.77 -30.20 -3.44
C ARG A 66 -12.82 -29.85 -2.30
N ILE A 67 -11.59 -30.35 -2.35
CA ILE A 67 -10.51 -30.02 -1.42
C ILE A 67 -9.77 -28.78 -1.94
N GLN A 68 -9.58 -27.79 -1.07
CA GLN A 68 -8.96 -26.50 -1.40
C GLN A 68 -7.81 -26.22 -0.42
N GLU A 69 -6.68 -25.74 -0.95
CA GLU A 69 -5.52 -25.31 -0.14
C GLU A 69 -5.28 -23.80 -0.22
N THR A 70 -5.74 -23.16 -1.29
CA THR A 70 -5.55 -21.73 -1.56
C THR A 70 -6.73 -20.91 -1.05
N ALA A 71 -6.47 -19.63 -0.82
CA ALA A 71 -7.52 -18.66 -0.51
C ALA A 71 -8.57 -18.64 -1.63
N ILE A 72 -9.83 -18.59 -1.25
CA ILE A 72 -10.95 -18.37 -2.16
C ILE A 72 -11.17 -16.87 -2.38
N SER A 73 -12.02 -16.52 -3.34
CA SER A 73 -12.34 -15.11 -3.62
C SER A 73 -13.24 -14.51 -2.53
N PRO A 74 -13.04 -13.24 -2.11
CA PRO A 74 -13.83 -12.62 -1.05
C PRO A 74 -15.33 -12.46 -1.37
N ASP A 75 -15.68 -12.26 -2.63
CA ASP A 75 -17.09 -12.22 -3.08
C ASP A 75 -17.80 -13.55 -2.85
N ALA A 76 -17.08 -14.66 -2.89
CA ALA A 76 -17.66 -15.99 -2.69
C ALA A 76 -18.20 -16.20 -1.26
N VAL A 77 -17.73 -15.39 -0.29
CA VAL A 77 -18.16 -15.44 1.11
C VAL A 77 -19.18 -14.36 1.48
N LEU A 78 -19.67 -13.56 0.52
CA LEU A 78 -20.75 -12.59 0.72
C LEU A 78 -22.14 -13.25 0.75
N PRO A 79 -23.17 -12.53 1.26
CA PRO A 79 -24.57 -12.88 1.03
C PRO A 79 -24.85 -13.04 -0.47
N GLY A 80 -25.64 -14.06 -0.83
CA GLY A 80 -25.92 -14.43 -2.22
C GLY A 80 -24.76 -15.13 -2.95
N GLY A 81 -23.61 -15.29 -2.30
CA GLY A 81 -22.47 -16.05 -2.82
C GLY A 81 -22.72 -17.56 -2.90
N PRO A 82 -21.84 -18.30 -3.59
CA PRO A 82 -22.01 -19.74 -3.87
C PRO A 82 -22.01 -20.62 -2.61
N TYR A 83 -21.49 -20.12 -1.48
CA TYR A 83 -21.35 -20.91 -0.26
C TYR A 83 -22.52 -20.77 0.72
N LYS A 84 -23.46 -19.83 0.51
CA LYS A 84 -24.61 -19.64 1.42
C LYS A 84 -24.22 -19.64 2.92
N LEU A 85 -23.05 -19.10 3.20
CA LEU A 85 -22.74 -18.46 4.49
C LEU A 85 -23.68 -17.24 4.53
N TRP A 86 -24.05 -16.63 5.63
CA TRP A 86 -25.12 -15.60 5.67
C TRP A 86 -26.53 -16.15 5.48
N HIS A 87 -27.41 -15.73 6.40
CA HIS A 87 -28.85 -15.83 6.24
C HIS A 87 -29.37 -14.57 5.55
N ASP A 88 -30.54 -14.64 4.89
CA ASP A 88 -31.07 -13.55 4.07
C ASP A 88 -31.28 -12.23 4.84
N ASP A 89 -31.44 -12.31 6.17
CA ASP A 89 -31.70 -11.17 7.07
C ASP A 89 -30.47 -10.76 7.91
N GLU A 90 -29.28 -11.33 7.66
CA GLU A 90 -28.07 -11.04 8.45
C GLU A 90 -27.30 -9.82 7.91
N ASP A 91 -27.29 -8.73 8.69
CA ASP A 91 -26.47 -7.54 8.41
C ASP A 91 -25.00 -7.69 8.84
N SER A 92 -24.73 -8.62 9.75
CA SER A 92 -23.38 -8.91 10.25
C SER A 92 -23.23 -10.35 10.69
N ARG A 93 -22.00 -10.87 10.66
CA ARG A 93 -21.70 -12.24 11.08
C ARG A 93 -20.35 -12.33 11.79
N PRO A 94 -20.25 -13.10 12.89
CA PRO A 94 -18.98 -13.32 13.57
C PRO A 94 -17.95 -13.95 12.63
N MET A 95 -16.73 -13.39 12.60
CA MET A 95 -15.64 -13.91 11.77
C MET A 95 -15.35 -15.38 12.10
N ARG A 96 -15.39 -15.74 13.39
CA ARG A 96 -15.19 -17.12 13.83
C ARG A 96 -16.18 -18.09 13.22
N ASP A 97 -17.44 -17.68 13.06
CA ASP A 97 -18.51 -18.54 12.58
C ASP A 97 -18.40 -18.73 11.06
N LEU A 98 -17.98 -17.69 10.32
CA LEU A 98 -17.62 -17.80 8.90
C LEU A 98 -16.43 -18.75 8.68
N VAL A 99 -15.37 -18.58 9.47
CA VAL A 99 -14.19 -19.47 9.38
C VAL A 99 -14.55 -20.91 9.79
N GLY A 100 -15.40 -21.09 10.80
CA GLY A 100 -15.85 -22.39 11.27
C GLY A 100 -16.82 -23.10 10.33
N ALA A 101 -17.52 -22.37 9.47
CA ALA A 101 -18.51 -22.92 8.55
C ALA A 101 -17.91 -24.01 7.64
N PHE A 102 -16.73 -23.78 7.07
CA PHE A 102 -16.02 -24.72 6.18
C PHE A 102 -15.59 -26.02 6.88
N ALA A 103 -15.54 -26.04 8.21
CA ALA A 103 -15.30 -27.26 8.98
C ALA A 103 -16.61 -27.96 9.41
N ARG A 104 -17.70 -27.20 9.55
CA ARG A 104 -18.98 -27.66 10.09
C ARG A 104 -19.93 -28.20 9.01
N PHE A 105 -19.93 -27.60 7.82
CA PHE A 105 -20.91 -27.89 6.78
C PHE A 105 -20.31 -28.78 5.67
N PRO A 106 -20.78 -30.04 5.53
CA PRO A 106 -20.20 -30.99 4.57
C PRO A 106 -20.35 -30.58 3.10
N HIS A 107 -21.37 -29.78 2.79
CA HIS A 107 -21.60 -29.26 1.44
C HIS A 107 -20.68 -28.10 1.06
N LEU A 108 -19.83 -27.61 1.97
CA LEU A 108 -18.80 -26.62 1.64
C LEU A 108 -17.48 -27.31 1.23
N PRO A 109 -16.63 -26.65 0.42
CA PRO A 109 -15.31 -27.18 0.10
C PRO A 109 -14.49 -27.45 1.36
N LYS A 110 -13.73 -28.55 1.35
CA LYS A 110 -12.82 -28.88 2.44
C LYS A 110 -11.58 -28.00 2.34
N MET A 111 -11.53 -26.96 3.16
CA MET A 111 -10.36 -26.11 3.31
C MET A 111 -9.31 -26.84 4.17
N LEU A 112 -8.16 -27.17 3.58
CA LEU A 112 -7.04 -27.80 4.32
C LEU A 112 -6.26 -26.78 5.16
N ASN A 113 -6.16 -25.55 4.67
CA ASN A 113 -5.51 -24.46 5.36
C ASN A 113 -6.54 -23.48 5.91
N ARG A 114 -6.69 -23.45 7.25
CA ARG A 114 -7.58 -22.47 7.90
C ARG A 114 -7.15 -21.03 7.65
N GLN A 115 -5.84 -20.78 7.54
CA GLN A 115 -5.29 -19.45 7.27
C GLN A 115 -5.77 -18.93 5.92
N ALA A 116 -5.96 -19.80 4.92
CA ALA A 116 -6.46 -19.40 3.61
C ALA A 116 -7.86 -18.75 3.67
N ILE A 117 -8.72 -19.19 4.61
CA ILE A 117 -10.05 -18.58 4.82
C ILE A 117 -9.89 -17.21 5.50
N ILE A 118 -9.00 -17.11 6.48
CA ILE A 118 -8.69 -15.85 7.16
C ILE A 118 -8.16 -14.83 6.14
N ASP A 119 -7.22 -15.25 5.29
CA ASP A 119 -6.64 -14.41 4.24
C ASP A 119 -7.69 -13.94 3.22
N THR A 120 -8.66 -14.79 2.85
CA THR A 120 -9.83 -14.37 2.05
C THR A 120 -10.60 -13.26 2.75
N ILE A 121 -10.88 -13.39 4.06
CA ILE A 121 -11.64 -12.38 4.82
C ILE A 121 -10.86 -11.07 4.93
N LEU A 122 -9.56 -11.14 5.22
CA LEU A 122 -8.69 -9.96 5.30
C LEU A 122 -8.66 -9.21 3.96
N ARG A 123 -8.46 -9.94 2.87
CA ARG A 123 -8.53 -9.38 1.52
C ARG A 123 -9.90 -8.75 1.25
N GLY A 124 -10.98 -9.39 1.70
CA GLY A 124 -12.32 -8.81 1.64
C GLY A 124 -12.46 -7.48 2.38
N CYS A 125 -11.81 -7.32 3.53
CA CYS A 125 -11.79 -6.05 4.26
C CYS A 125 -10.97 -4.98 3.52
N GLU A 126 -9.82 -5.36 2.96
CA GLU A 126 -8.94 -4.47 2.16
C GLU A 126 -9.60 -4.02 0.86
N GLU A 127 -10.32 -4.92 0.19
CA GLU A 127 -11.05 -4.64 -1.05
C GLU A 127 -12.40 -3.95 -0.80
N GLY A 128 -12.83 -3.83 0.46
CA GLY A 128 -14.04 -3.12 0.87
C GLY A 128 -15.34 -3.92 0.84
N TYR A 129 -15.27 -5.23 0.61
CA TYR A 129 -16.42 -6.14 0.66
C TYR A 129 -17.05 -6.24 2.05
N PHE A 130 -16.24 -6.10 3.09
CA PHE A 130 -16.67 -6.15 4.48
C PHE A 130 -16.15 -4.95 5.25
N VAL A 131 -16.90 -4.59 6.29
CA VAL A 131 -16.39 -3.80 7.42
C VAL A 131 -16.11 -4.76 8.56
N ALA A 132 -14.85 -4.92 8.95
CA ALA A 132 -14.52 -5.61 10.19
C ALA A 132 -14.90 -4.70 11.36
N ARG A 133 -15.66 -5.22 12.32
CA ARG A 133 -16.15 -4.49 13.50
C ARG A 133 -15.82 -5.26 14.76
N LEU A 134 -15.13 -4.61 15.70
CA LEU A 134 -14.88 -5.12 17.03
C LEU A 134 -15.62 -4.26 18.06
N MET A 135 -16.55 -4.86 18.80
CA MET A 135 -17.16 -4.24 19.99
C MET A 135 -16.42 -4.71 21.22
N ARG A 136 -15.76 -3.79 21.93
CA ARG A 136 -15.01 -4.10 23.15
C ARG A 136 -15.95 -4.19 24.37
N PRO A 137 -15.49 -4.78 25.50
CA PRO A 137 -16.29 -4.88 26.72
C PRO A 137 -16.79 -3.53 27.29
N ASP A 138 -16.06 -2.44 27.03
CA ASP A 138 -16.44 -1.07 27.40
C ASP A 138 -17.48 -0.44 26.45
N LYS A 139 -18.01 -1.23 25.50
CA LYS A 139 -18.92 -0.83 24.42
C LYS A 139 -18.32 0.11 23.38
N SER A 140 -17.01 0.39 23.44
CA SER A 140 -16.34 1.08 22.35
C SER A 140 -16.30 0.18 21.12
N VAL A 141 -16.44 0.79 19.94
CA VAL A 141 -16.46 0.08 18.65
C VAL A 141 -15.27 0.52 17.83
N GLN A 142 -14.52 -0.45 17.32
CA GLN A 142 -13.47 -0.23 16.32
C GLN A 142 -13.90 -0.86 15.00
N THR A 143 -13.66 -0.15 13.90
CA THR A 143 -13.99 -0.63 12.56
C THR A 143 -12.81 -0.50 11.61
N TRP A 144 -12.73 -1.43 10.66
CA TRP A 144 -11.76 -1.41 9.58
C TRP A 144 -12.48 -1.67 8.25
N TRP A 145 -12.38 -0.72 7.33
CA TRP A 145 -12.91 -0.81 5.98
C TRP A 145 -11.86 -0.29 5.00
N ARG A 146 -11.70 -1.00 3.88
CA ARG A 146 -10.63 -0.78 2.90
C ARG A 146 -9.23 -0.84 3.54
N GLN A 147 -9.10 -1.67 4.59
CA GLN A 147 -7.86 -1.97 5.31
C GLN A 147 -8.03 -3.27 6.10
N ALA A 148 -6.94 -4.01 6.32
CA ALA A 148 -6.96 -5.17 7.19
C ALA A 148 -7.00 -4.76 8.69
N PRO A 149 -7.80 -5.44 9.53
CA PRO A 149 -7.69 -5.30 10.98
C PRO A 149 -6.30 -5.78 11.46
N PRO A 150 -5.71 -5.15 12.49
CA PRO A 150 -4.41 -5.54 13.03
C PRO A 150 -4.39 -7.00 13.50
N ALA A 151 -3.23 -7.67 13.40
CA ALA A 151 -3.08 -9.09 13.76
C ALA A 151 -3.60 -9.43 15.17
N GLY A 152 -3.40 -8.53 16.14
CA GLY A 152 -3.88 -8.72 17.52
C GLY A 152 -5.41 -8.74 17.66
N VAL A 153 -6.14 -8.18 16.69
CA VAL A 153 -7.62 -8.15 16.66
C VAL A 153 -8.20 -9.43 16.07
N LEU A 154 -7.46 -10.12 15.18
CA LEU A 154 -7.98 -11.29 14.44
C LEU A 154 -8.34 -12.49 15.31
N ALA A 155 -7.73 -12.58 16.50
CA ALA A 155 -8.00 -13.64 17.46
C ALA A 155 -9.20 -13.33 18.35
N ASP A 156 -9.76 -12.10 18.29
CA ASP A 156 -10.84 -11.68 19.17
C ASP A 156 -12.16 -12.36 18.76
N PRO A 157 -12.83 -13.09 19.68
CA PRO A 157 -14.08 -13.77 19.37
C PRO A 157 -15.25 -12.82 19.11
N GLN A 158 -15.14 -11.53 19.46
CA GLN A 158 -16.14 -10.50 19.20
C GLN A 158 -15.93 -9.76 17.88
N LEU A 159 -14.96 -10.18 17.07
CA LEU A 159 -14.74 -9.63 15.73
C LEU A 159 -15.82 -10.12 14.76
N ASP A 160 -16.62 -9.18 14.28
CA ASP A 160 -17.67 -9.41 13.29
C ASP A 160 -17.27 -8.83 11.93
N LEU A 161 -17.84 -9.41 10.87
CA LEU A 161 -17.91 -8.78 9.55
C LEU A 161 -19.30 -8.21 9.35
N VAL A 162 -19.38 -6.94 8.95
CA VAL A 162 -20.63 -6.22 8.70
C VAL A 162 -20.66 -5.84 7.22
N LEU A 163 -21.84 -5.91 6.60
CA LEU A 163 -22.02 -5.43 5.24
C LEU A 163 -21.81 -3.91 5.16
N PRO A 164 -21.16 -3.37 4.11
CA PRO A 164 -20.85 -1.94 4.05
C PRO A 164 -22.08 -1.02 4.19
N ASP A 165 -23.20 -1.34 3.57
CA ASP A 165 -24.44 -0.54 3.65
C ASP A 165 -25.14 -0.59 5.03
N LYS A 166 -24.70 -1.50 5.90
CA LYS A 166 -25.20 -1.69 7.28
C LYS A 166 -24.22 -1.22 8.34
N ALA A 167 -23.04 -0.76 7.93
CA ALA A 167 -21.97 -0.40 8.84
C ALA A 167 -21.90 1.11 9.10
N GLU A 168 -21.56 1.47 10.34
CA GLU A 168 -21.08 2.79 10.71
C GLU A 168 -19.60 2.70 11.10
N ILE A 169 -18.76 3.46 10.41
CA ILE A 169 -17.31 3.44 10.57
C ILE A 169 -16.86 4.38 11.68
N THR A 170 -15.99 3.91 12.57
CA THR A 170 -15.40 4.67 13.67
C THR A 170 -13.99 5.19 13.37
N SER A 171 -13.37 4.76 12.27
CA SER A 171 -12.08 5.26 11.80
C SER A 171 -11.93 5.08 10.29
N VAL A 172 -11.48 6.12 9.59
CA VAL A 172 -11.14 6.08 8.15
C VAL A 172 -9.63 6.22 7.99
N SER A 173 -9.02 5.39 7.14
CA SER A 173 -7.60 5.53 6.81
C SER A 173 -7.36 6.82 6.02
N SER A 174 -6.35 7.61 6.43
CA SER A 174 -5.93 8.83 5.72
C SER A 174 -5.57 8.54 4.26
N LEU A 175 -5.05 7.34 3.96
CA LEU A 175 -4.69 6.89 2.61
C LEU A 175 -5.89 6.81 1.66
N LEU A 176 -7.11 6.69 2.17
CA LEU A 176 -8.32 6.68 1.34
C LEU A 176 -8.72 8.10 0.91
N LEU A 177 -8.31 9.11 1.67
CA LEU A 177 -8.65 10.50 1.40
C LEU A 177 -7.66 11.18 0.47
N ARG A 178 -6.47 10.64 0.21
CA ARG A 178 -5.56 11.21 -0.79
C ARG A 178 -6.12 11.04 -2.21
N PRO A 179 -5.80 11.94 -3.16
CA PRO A 179 -6.13 11.73 -4.57
C PRO A 179 -5.64 10.37 -5.07
N GLY A 180 -6.53 9.62 -5.73
CA GLY A 180 -6.28 8.24 -6.17
C GLY A 180 -6.41 7.16 -5.08
N GLY A 181 -6.80 7.52 -3.84
CA GLY A 181 -7.14 6.55 -2.80
C GLY A 181 -8.53 5.92 -3.04
N ILE A 182 -9.50 6.76 -3.38
CA ILE A 182 -10.83 6.37 -3.86
C ILE A 182 -11.13 7.25 -5.08
N ASP A 183 -11.17 6.64 -6.27
CA ASP A 183 -11.33 7.38 -7.53
C ASP A 183 -12.65 8.15 -7.59
N ASP A 184 -13.75 7.51 -7.14
CA ASP A 184 -15.09 8.11 -7.13
C ASP A 184 -15.25 9.29 -6.16
N LEU A 185 -14.37 9.41 -5.16
CA LEU A 185 -14.31 10.58 -4.28
C LEU A 185 -13.69 11.78 -5.01
N TRP A 186 -12.69 11.53 -5.86
CA TRP A 186 -11.88 12.55 -6.53
C TRP A 186 -12.28 12.74 -7.99
N LYS A 187 -13.55 13.10 -8.22
CA LYS A 187 -14.08 13.41 -9.58
C LYS A 187 -13.42 14.64 -10.21
N THR A 188 -12.85 15.50 -9.38
CA THR A 188 -12.09 16.69 -9.77
C THR A 188 -10.77 16.72 -8.99
N PRO A 189 -9.74 17.44 -9.49
CA PRO A 189 -8.45 17.55 -8.79
C PRO A 189 -8.52 18.20 -7.40
N GLN A 190 -9.64 18.86 -7.11
CA GLN A 190 -9.94 19.51 -5.84
C GLN A 190 -11.34 19.10 -5.41
N ILE A 191 -11.53 18.82 -4.12
CA ILE A 191 -12.85 18.58 -3.51
C ILE A 191 -12.94 19.41 -2.23
N THR A 192 -14.15 19.62 -1.71
CA THR A 192 -14.31 20.24 -0.40
C THR A 192 -14.42 19.20 0.71
N VAL A 193 -14.17 19.59 1.95
CA VAL A 193 -14.47 18.76 3.13
C VAL A 193 -15.96 18.39 3.18
N GLY A 194 -16.85 19.29 2.74
CA GLY A 194 -18.28 19.01 2.58
C GLY A 194 -18.54 17.85 1.60
N THR A 195 -17.87 17.84 0.44
CA THR A 195 -17.94 16.72 -0.53
C THR A 195 -17.42 15.43 0.08
N ALA A 196 -16.30 15.46 0.81
CA ALA A 196 -15.77 14.27 1.48
C ALA A 196 -16.75 13.72 2.51
N ARG A 197 -17.38 14.58 3.33
CA ARG A 197 -18.41 14.15 4.29
C ARG A 197 -19.65 13.59 3.62
N ALA A 198 -20.11 14.20 2.53
CA ALA A 198 -21.25 13.73 1.75
C ALA A 198 -20.96 12.38 1.06
N PHE A 199 -19.72 12.16 0.62
CA PHE A 199 -19.31 10.87 0.04
C PHE A 199 -19.49 9.71 1.02
N PHE A 200 -19.29 9.96 2.31
CA PHE A 200 -19.38 8.99 3.38
C PHE A 200 -20.71 9.03 4.17
N ASP A 201 -21.78 9.54 3.58
CA ASP A 201 -23.08 9.65 4.26
C ASP A 201 -23.82 8.30 4.43
N GLY A 202 -23.32 7.24 3.79
CA GLY A 202 -23.91 5.89 3.79
C GLY A 202 -24.90 5.64 2.65
N THR A 203 -25.09 6.60 1.75
CA THR A 203 -26.01 6.49 0.59
C THR A 203 -25.28 6.32 -0.72
N GLN A 204 -23.98 6.60 -0.76
CA GLN A 204 -23.18 6.50 -1.96
C GLN A 204 -22.88 5.04 -2.31
N VAL A 205 -22.82 4.79 -3.61
CA VAL A 205 -22.30 3.54 -4.19
C VAL A 205 -21.15 3.94 -5.09
N MET A 206 -19.97 3.40 -4.81
CA MET A 206 -18.79 3.62 -5.64
C MET A 206 -18.61 2.47 -6.64
N THR A 207 -17.89 2.75 -7.72
CA THR A 207 -17.48 1.75 -8.71
C THR A 207 -16.07 1.27 -8.38
N VAL A 208 -15.87 -0.04 -8.36
CA VAL A 208 -14.56 -0.65 -8.16
C VAL A 208 -14.27 -1.57 -9.34
N THR A 209 -13.16 -1.34 -10.04
CA THR A 209 -12.72 -2.23 -11.11
C THR A 209 -12.01 -3.45 -10.52
N ARG A 210 -12.57 -4.64 -10.74
CA ARG A 210 -12.03 -5.93 -10.30
C ARG A 210 -11.98 -6.90 -11.48
N ALA A 211 -10.86 -7.59 -11.65
CA ALA A 211 -10.67 -8.57 -12.73
C ALA A 211 -11.08 -8.09 -14.14
N GLY A 212 -10.98 -6.79 -14.42
CA GLY A 212 -11.32 -6.19 -15.71
C GLY A 212 -12.79 -5.78 -15.89
N TYR A 213 -13.60 -5.85 -14.84
CA TYR A 213 -15.00 -5.41 -14.84
C TYR A 213 -15.26 -4.42 -13.71
N ASP A 214 -16.25 -3.55 -13.90
CA ASP A 214 -16.67 -2.56 -12.93
C ASP A 214 -17.81 -3.09 -12.07
N GLU A 215 -17.63 -3.06 -10.75
CA GLU A 215 -18.60 -3.55 -9.77
C GLU A 215 -19.08 -2.42 -8.85
N PRO A 216 -20.40 -2.34 -8.58
CA PRO A 216 -20.92 -1.41 -7.58
C PRO A 216 -20.58 -1.89 -6.17
N MET A 217 -20.08 -0.99 -5.33
CA MET A 217 -19.77 -1.24 -3.92
C MET A 217 -20.35 -0.13 -3.05
N PRO A 218 -21.23 -0.44 -2.09
CA PRO A 218 -21.76 0.55 -1.15
C PRO A 218 -20.65 1.19 -0.33
N VAL A 219 -20.73 2.51 -0.14
CA VAL A 219 -19.85 3.25 0.76
C VAL A 219 -20.47 3.25 2.15
N PRO A 220 -19.77 2.73 3.18
CA PRO A 220 -20.33 2.69 4.53
C PRO A 220 -20.48 4.10 5.10
N ARG A 221 -21.42 4.24 6.04
CA ARG A 221 -21.65 5.52 6.71
C ARG A 221 -20.48 5.85 7.63
N VAL A 222 -19.98 7.08 7.56
CA VAL A 222 -18.95 7.61 8.45
C VAL A 222 -19.45 8.90 9.08
N PRO A 223 -19.47 9.03 10.42
CA PRO A 223 -19.79 10.29 11.07
C PRO A 223 -18.82 11.39 10.64
N SER A 224 -19.32 12.61 10.40
CA SER A 224 -18.48 13.73 9.94
C SER A 224 -17.25 14.00 10.82
N PRO A 225 -17.29 13.91 12.17
CA PRO A 225 -16.09 14.06 12.99
C PRO A 225 -15.01 13.01 12.72
N VAL A 226 -15.39 11.79 12.30
CA VAL A 226 -14.45 10.72 11.94
C VAL A 226 -13.82 11.02 10.57
N VAL A 227 -14.60 11.54 9.61
CA VAL A 227 -14.07 12.03 8.33
C VAL A 227 -13.09 13.18 8.57
N ASP A 228 -13.43 14.14 9.42
CA ASP A 228 -12.56 15.27 9.76
C ASP A 228 -11.25 14.83 10.41
N ALA A 229 -11.30 13.85 11.32
CA ALA A 229 -10.11 13.27 11.93
C ALA A 229 -9.20 12.60 10.88
N ALA A 230 -9.78 11.90 9.91
CA ALA A 230 -9.04 11.31 8.81
C ALA A 230 -8.44 12.37 7.87
N VAL A 231 -9.15 13.47 7.60
CA VAL A 231 -8.61 14.62 6.86
C VAL A 231 -7.43 15.23 7.62
N GLN A 232 -7.56 15.45 8.93
CA GLN A 232 -6.46 15.96 9.77
C GLN A 232 -5.24 15.07 9.70
N ALA A 233 -5.41 13.74 9.79
CA ALA A 233 -4.33 12.78 9.65
C ALA A 233 -3.67 12.88 8.26
N ALA A 234 -4.46 12.90 7.19
CA ALA A 234 -3.94 13.00 5.82
C ALA A 234 -3.14 14.30 5.56
N VAL A 235 -3.60 15.42 6.12
CA VAL A 235 -2.88 16.71 6.03
C VAL A 235 -1.60 16.66 6.84
N LYS A 236 -1.63 16.14 8.07
CA LYS A 236 -0.46 16.00 8.94
C LYS A 236 0.60 15.08 8.34
N GLU A 237 0.19 14.04 7.64
CA GLU A 237 1.08 13.12 6.91
C GLU A 237 1.62 13.72 5.59
N GLY A 238 1.10 14.87 5.16
CA GLY A 238 1.49 15.51 3.90
C GLY A 238 0.94 14.81 2.65
N SER A 239 -0.05 13.93 2.79
CA SER A 239 -0.67 13.21 1.66
C SER A 239 -1.83 13.99 1.03
N VAL A 240 -2.41 14.94 1.76
CA VAL A 240 -3.47 15.84 1.30
C VAL A 240 -3.08 17.28 1.61
N TRP A 241 -3.18 18.16 0.61
CA TRP A 241 -3.05 19.60 0.78
C TRP A 241 -4.39 20.20 1.14
N PHE A 242 -4.45 20.90 2.27
CA PHE A 242 -5.65 21.57 2.78
C PHE A 242 -5.54 23.08 2.62
N THR A 243 -6.60 23.71 2.10
CA THR A 243 -6.71 25.17 2.01
C THR A 243 -8.04 25.68 2.53
N SER A 244 -8.01 26.73 3.34
CA SER A 244 -9.22 27.37 3.91
C SER A 244 -8.97 28.87 4.05
N GLY A 245 -9.58 29.67 3.17
CA GLY A 245 -9.26 31.10 3.05
C GLY A 245 -7.76 31.31 2.74
N PRO A 246 -7.01 32.12 3.53
CA PRO A 246 -5.59 32.32 3.33
C PRO A 246 -4.72 31.16 3.87
N ALA A 247 -5.29 30.22 4.63
CA ALA A 247 -4.54 29.11 5.20
C ALA A 247 -4.22 28.06 4.13
N SER A 248 -2.99 27.57 4.14
CA SER A 248 -2.48 26.56 3.23
C SER A 248 -1.58 25.60 4.01
N LEU A 249 -2.09 24.39 4.25
CA LEU A 249 -1.54 23.45 5.23
C LEU A 249 -1.15 22.13 4.55
N LEU A 250 0.06 21.67 4.84
CA LEU A 250 0.61 20.39 4.40
C LEU A 250 1.72 19.96 5.37
N GLY A 251 1.60 18.77 5.97
CA GLY A 251 2.55 18.27 6.95
C GLY A 251 2.40 18.89 8.34
N GLU A 252 1.25 19.47 8.65
CA GLU A 252 0.97 20.17 9.91
C GLU A 252 -0.44 19.87 10.44
N ASN A 253 -0.69 20.18 11.71
CA ASN A 253 -2.01 19.98 12.30
C ASN A 253 -2.99 21.02 11.77
N VAL A 254 -4.19 20.61 11.35
CA VAL A 254 -5.26 21.55 10.96
C VAL A 254 -5.90 22.16 12.21
N PRO A 255 -5.84 23.49 12.41
CA PRO A 255 -6.52 24.16 13.51
C PRO A 255 -8.03 23.94 13.46
N ALA A 256 -8.66 23.73 14.61
CA ALA A 256 -10.10 23.43 14.71
C ALA A 256 -10.99 24.48 14.03
N GLY A 257 -10.61 25.77 14.09
CA GLY A 257 -11.36 26.85 13.44
C GLY A 257 -11.30 26.87 11.90
N LEU A 258 -10.41 26.10 11.28
CA LEU A 258 -10.27 26.03 9.82
C LEU A 258 -11.03 24.86 9.19
N MET A 259 -11.37 23.82 9.97
CA MET A 259 -12.08 22.62 9.50
C MET A 259 -13.58 22.91 9.29
N ASN A 260 -13.92 23.39 8.09
CA ASN A 260 -15.29 23.70 7.69
C ASN A 260 -15.64 23.05 6.35
N ALA A 261 -16.92 23.05 5.96
CA ALA A 261 -17.39 22.36 4.76
C ALA A 261 -16.84 22.94 3.45
N ASP A 262 -16.45 24.21 3.43
CA ASP A 262 -15.93 24.91 2.25
C ASP A 262 -14.41 24.80 2.10
N ALA A 263 -13.72 24.29 3.13
CA ALA A 263 -12.30 24.02 3.05
C ALA A 263 -12.01 23.01 1.94
N VAL A 264 -10.96 23.26 1.18
CA VAL A 264 -10.61 22.51 -0.03
C VAL A 264 -9.48 21.52 0.28
N LEU A 265 -9.67 20.30 -0.20
CA LEU A 265 -8.70 19.21 -0.21
C LEU A 265 -8.19 19.03 -1.65
N GLN A 266 -6.89 18.84 -1.80
CA GLN A 266 -6.26 18.62 -3.10
C GLN A 266 -4.96 17.81 -2.98
N ALA A 267 -4.41 17.39 -4.12
CA ALA A 267 -3.10 16.77 -4.15
C ALA A 267 -2.02 17.71 -3.59
N PRO A 268 -0.97 17.18 -2.94
CA PRO A 268 0.21 17.97 -2.61
C PRO A 268 0.72 18.73 -3.85
N PRO A 269 1.17 19.99 -3.68
CA PRO A 269 1.74 20.75 -4.78
C PRO A 269 2.99 20.05 -5.32
N SER A 270 3.29 20.25 -6.60
CA SER A 270 4.54 19.78 -7.18
C SER A 270 5.74 20.37 -6.43
N PRO A 271 6.81 19.60 -6.19
CA PRO A 271 8.04 20.12 -5.61
C PRO A 271 8.57 21.30 -6.43
N ILE A 272 9.07 22.32 -5.73
CA ILE A 272 9.60 23.53 -6.35
C ILE A 272 11.10 23.34 -6.56
N SER A 273 11.59 23.55 -7.78
CA SER A 273 13.02 23.44 -8.05
C SER A 273 13.79 24.56 -7.34
N PRO A 274 14.94 24.27 -6.70
CA PRO A 274 15.80 25.30 -6.12
C PRO A 274 16.19 26.42 -7.08
N LEU A 275 16.31 26.11 -8.38
CA LEU A 275 16.63 27.10 -9.42
C LEU A 275 15.49 28.10 -9.65
N GLU A 276 14.25 27.73 -9.33
CA GLU A 276 13.11 28.64 -9.46
C GLU A 276 13.10 29.75 -8.42
N LEU A 277 13.90 29.63 -7.36
CA LEU A 277 14.01 30.65 -6.31
C LEU A 277 14.93 31.81 -6.71
N LEU A 278 15.70 31.65 -7.78
CA LEU A 278 16.70 32.62 -8.20
C LEU A 278 16.06 33.92 -8.72
N PRO A 279 16.77 35.07 -8.66
CA PRO A 279 16.25 36.35 -9.14
C PRO A 279 15.79 36.33 -10.60
N GLY A 280 16.45 35.53 -11.45
CA GLY A 280 16.09 35.40 -12.87
C GLY A 280 14.74 34.75 -13.11
N THR A 281 14.26 33.92 -12.19
CA THR A 281 12.98 33.19 -12.29
C THR A 281 11.90 33.77 -11.38
N LEU A 282 12.28 34.42 -10.28
CA LEU A 282 11.38 34.93 -9.25
C LEU A 282 11.65 36.40 -8.90
N ALA A 283 11.80 37.25 -9.91
CA ALA A 283 12.21 38.66 -9.74
C ALA A 283 11.39 39.43 -8.68
N ASP A 284 10.08 39.17 -8.58
CA ASP A 284 9.18 39.81 -7.61
C ASP A 284 9.58 39.60 -6.14
N ALA A 285 10.33 38.54 -5.82
CA ALA A 285 10.82 38.29 -4.46
C ALA A 285 12.07 39.10 -4.12
N TRP A 286 12.80 39.62 -5.11
CA TRP A 286 14.17 40.08 -4.93
C TRP A 286 14.30 41.60 -5.02
N ARG A 287 15.18 42.17 -4.20
CA ARG A 287 15.61 43.57 -4.27
C ARG A 287 17.11 43.65 -4.03
N ASP A 288 17.85 44.20 -4.99
CA ASP A 288 19.31 44.39 -4.91
C ASP A 288 20.10 43.11 -4.53
N GLY A 289 19.68 41.96 -5.05
CA GLY A 289 20.31 40.66 -4.77
C GLY A 289 20.07 40.13 -3.35
N LYS A 290 19.08 40.68 -2.64
CA LYS A 290 18.62 40.23 -1.31
C LYS A 290 17.11 39.98 -1.31
N THR A 291 16.69 39.10 -0.41
CA THR A 291 15.27 38.77 -0.15
C THR A 291 15.13 38.21 1.26
N ASP A 292 13.92 37.84 1.65
CA ASP A 292 13.62 37.06 2.84
C ASP A 292 12.73 35.85 2.48
N ALA A 293 12.67 34.86 3.38
CA ALA A 293 11.96 33.63 3.09
C ALA A 293 10.44 33.83 2.91
N LEU A 294 9.85 34.85 3.56
CA LEU A 294 8.44 35.20 3.36
C LEU A 294 8.19 35.79 1.98
N SER A 295 9.08 36.68 1.52
CA SER A 295 9.02 37.31 0.20
C SER A 295 9.11 36.27 -0.91
N ILE A 296 9.96 35.26 -0.75
CA ILE A 296 10.00 34.08 -1.64
C ILE A 296 8.67 33.32 -1.60
N ALA A 297 8.14 33.02 -0.42
CA ALA A 297 6.86 32.29 -0.29
C ALA A 297 5.69 33.02 -0.97
N VAL A 298 5.61 34.34 -0.80
CA VAL A 298 4.58 35.19 -1.41
C VAL A 298 4.73 35.23 -2.93
N ALA A 299 5.95 35.40 -3.44
CA ALA A 299 6.19 35.44 -4.88
C ALA A 299 5.90 34.09 -5.56
N LEU A 300 6.29 32.97 -4.94
CA LEU A 300 5.97 31.62 -5.42
C LEU A 300 4.46 31.38 -5.42
N SER A 301 3.76 31.79 -4.36
CA SER A 301 2.31 31.68 -4.26
C SER A 301 1.60 32.51 -5.34
N LYS A 302 2.08 33.73 -5.59
CA LYS A 302 1.59 34.60 -6.67
C LYS A 302 1.82 33.96 -8.04
N LYS A 303 3.01 33.41 -8.29
CA LYS A 303 3.36 32.70 -9.53
C LYS A 303 2.49 31.45 -9.73
N ALA A 304 2.18 30.72 -8.65
CA ALA A 304 1.32 29.54 -8.67
C ALA A 304 -0.19 29.86 -8.75
N GLY A 305 -0.58 31.12 -8.56
CA GLY A 305 -1.98 31.57 -8.52
C GLY A 305 -2.74 31.14 -7.25
N LYS A 306 -2.05 30.60 -6.25
CA LYS A 306 -2.63 30.14 -4.98
C LYS A 306 -1.58 30.11 -3.88
N ALA A 307 -2.01 30.30 -2.63
CA ALA A 307 -1.14 30.26 -1.44
C ALA A 307 -0.51 28.88 -1.29
N LEU A 308 0.80 28.75 -1.50
CA LEU A 308 1.50 27.46 -1.37
C LEU A 308 1.74 27.10 0.11
N PRO A 309 1.75 25.80 0.46
CA PRO A 309 2.09 25.37 1.81
C PRO A 309 3.51 25.77 2.19
N TRP A 310 3.70 26.14 3.44
CA TRP A 310 5.04 26.51 3.94
C TRP A 310 6.03 25.36 3.82
N LEU A 311 5.59 24.11 4.04
CA LEU A 311 6.45 22.92 3.89
C LEU A 311 7.12 22.88 2.51
N THR A 312 6.35 23.05 1.44
CA THR A 312 6.84 23.01 0.05
C THR A 312 7.85 24.13 -0.25
N VAL A 313 7.59 25.33 0.26
CA VAL A 313 8.50 26.47 0.10
C VAL A 313 9.78 26.27 0.91
N ARG A 314 9.65 25.76 2.14
CA ARG A 314 10.78 25.48 3.04
C ARG A 314 11.71 24.44 2.44
N GLU A 315 11.18 23.35 1.89
CA GLU A 315 11.99 22.31 1.24
C GLU A 315 12.76 22.83 0.03
N ALA A 316 12.15 23.71 -0.77
CA ALA A 316 12.82 24.34 -1.90
C ALA A 316 13.97 25.26 -1.43
N LEU A 317 13.73 26.04 -0.37
CA LEU A 317 14.73 26.89 0.26
C LEU A 317 15.88 26.07 0.86
N ASP A 318 15.56 25.00 1.57
CA ASP A 318 16.54 24.03 2.10
C ASP A 318 17.40 23.46 0.96
N GLY A 319 16.78 23.05 -0.14
CA GLY A 319 17.47 22.57 -1.33
C GLY A 319 18.40 23.62 -1.94
N ALA A 320 17.95 24.86 -2.08
CA ALA A 320 18.75 25.94 -2.66
C ALA A 320 19.93 26.36 -1.78
N LEU A 321 19.75 26.40 -0.46
CA LEU A 321 20.82 26.68 0.50
C LEU A 321 21.86 25.55 0.52
N ARG A 322 21.42 24.28 0.55
CA ARG A 322 22.31 23.11 0.50
C ARG A 322 23.11 23.05 -0.81
N ALA A 323 22.47 23.38 -1.93
CA ALA A 323 23.10 23.43 -3.24
C ALA A 323 23.98 24.68 -3.47
N ARG A 324 24.10 25.58 -2.48
CA ARG A 324 24.80 26.87 -2.58
C ARG A 324 24.33 27.74 -3.74
N LEU A 325 23.07 27.61 -4.12
CA LEU A 325 22.41 28.51 -5.06
C LEU A 325 22.03 29.83 -4.40
N LEU A 326 21.79 29.78 -3.09
CA LEU A 326 21.46 30.90 -2.20
C LEU A 326 22.34 30.82 -0.94
N ASP A 327 22.61 31.96 -0.33
CA ASP A 327 23.28 32.07 0.97
C ASP A 327 22.37 32.76 2.00
N ARG A 328 22.59 32.44 3.28
CA ARG A 328 22.00 33.22 4.38
C ARG A 328 22.75 34.56 4.50
N ALA A 329 22.01 35.65 4.54
CA ALA A 329 22.60 36.97 4.75
C ALA A 329 23.03 37.15 6.21
N GLU A 330 24.12 37.90 6.43
CA GLU A 330 24.61 38.25 7.77
C GLU A 330 23.53 38.99 8.57
N GLY A 331 23.31 38.57 9.82
CA GLY A 331 22.31 39.16 10.72
C GLY A 331 20.87 38.68 10.51
N GLY A 332 20.63 37.72 9.61
CA GLY A 332 19.32 37.09 9.44
C GLY A 332 18.96 36.12 10.57
N GLY A 333 17.66 35.99 10.86
CA GLY A 333 17.12 35.02 11.82
C GLY A 333 17.37 33.57 11.42
N ASP A 334 17.15 32.67 12.38
CA ASP A 334 17.48 31.23 12.26
C ASP A 334 16.76 30.51 11.13
N TRP A 335 17.43 29.51 10.57
CA TRP A 335 16.90 28.60 9.56
C TRP A 335 17.23 27.15 9.94
N PRO A 336 16.31 26.19 9.79
CA PRO A 336 14.92 26.33 9.32
C PRO A 336 14.03 27.07 10.32
N CYS A 337 12.89 27.58 9.85
CA CYS A 337 11.92 28.31 10.69
C CYS A 337 10.46 27.99 10.31
N ASP A 338 9.53 28.38 11.20
CA ASP A 338 8.10 28.38 10.93
C ASP A 338 7.69 29.58 10.07
N TYR A 339 6.55 29.49 9.38
CA TYR A 339 6.05 30.54 8.50
C TYR A 339 5.94 31.91 9.18
N SER A 340 5.56 31.95 10.47
CA SER A 340 5.45 33.17 11.26
C SER A 340 6.78 33.92 11.46
N ARG A 341 7.92 33.23 11.31
CA ARG A 341 9.27 33.77 11.45
C ARG A 341 9.97 33.97 10.10
N ALA A 342 9.32 33.62 8.99
CA ALA A 342 9.93 33.60 7.65
C ALA A 342 10.45 34.98 7.18
N SER A 343 9.79 36.08 7.57
CA SER A 343 10.25 37.44 7.24
C SER A 343 11.56 37.82 7.93
N GLY A 344 11.92 37.14 9.02
CA GLY A 344 13.18 37.34 9.73
C GLY A 344 14.37 36.63 9.07
N VAL A 345 14.14 35.70 8.15
CA VAL A 345 15.21 34.92 7.52
C VAL A 345 15.66 35.62 6.25
N SER A 346 16.76 36.36 6.35
CA SER A 346 17.36 37.06 5.22
C SER A 346 18.20 36.15 4.33
N ILE A 347 17.97 36.24 3.02
CA ILE A 347 18.59 35.41 1.98
C ILE A 347 19.25 36.34 0.95
N ALA A 348 20.41 35.94 0.44
CA ALA A 348 21.16 36.69 -0.56
C ALA A 348 21.75 35.77 -1.63
N MET A 349 22.14 36.35 -2.77
CA MET A 349 22.94 35.65 -3.76
C MET A 349 24.34 35.32 -3.20
N PRO A 350 24.91 34.15 -3.53
CA PRO A 350 26.25 33.81 -3.07
C PRO A 350 27.29 34.83 -3.51
N LYS A 351 28.20 35.20 -2.60
CA LYS A 351 29.34 36.06 -2.94
C LYS A 351 30.33 35.25 -3.79
N ALA A 352 30.61 35.72 -5.01
CA ALA A 352 31.62 35.09 -5.87
C ALA A 352 32.98 35.05 -5.15
N GLY A 353 33.44 33.85 -4.78
CA GLY A 353 34.73 33.63 -4.11
C GLY A 353 34.69 33.43 -2.58
N GLY A 354 33.52 33.24 -1.97
CA GLY A 354 33.43 32.92 -0.53
C GLY A 354 34.01 31.54 -0.19
N ALA A 355 35.02 31.52 0.69
CA ALA A 355 35.50 30.30 1.34
C ALA A 355 34.32 29.57 2.04
N PRO A 356 34.36 28.22 2.17
CA PRO A 356 33.30 27.48 2.84
C PRO A 356 33.06 28.06 4.25
N PRO A 357 31.81 28.36 4.64
CA PRO A 357 31.54 28.84 5.99
C PRO A 357 31.94 27.76 7.01
N PRO A 358 32.44 28.13 8.20
CA PRO A 358 32.61 27.18 9.29
C PRO A 358 31.24 26.58 9.62
N GLN A 359 31.19 25.26 9.75
CA GLN A 359 30.00 24.52 10.18
C GLN A 359 29.38 25.20 11.40
N ALA A 360 28.16 25.71 11.25
CA ALA A 360 27.36 26.09 12.39
C ALA A 360 26.97 24.81 13.13
N SER A 361 27.56 24.63 14.30
CA SER A 361 27.22 23.58 15.25
C SER A 361 25.80 23.77 15.78
N ALA A 362 24.89 22.89 15.35
CA ALA A 362 23.76 22.46 16.15
C ALA A 362 23.90 20.94 16.31
N SER A 363 23.98 20.52 17.56
CA SER A 363 24.24 19.15 17.99
C SER A 363 23.10 18.22 17.59
N ASP A 364 23.26 17.58 16.45
CA ASP A 364 22.87 16.20 16.26
C ASP A 364 24.10 15.54 15.62
N THR A 365 24.75 14.62 16.33
CA THR A 365 25.99 13.98 15.85
C THR A 365 25.68 13.12 14.62
N ARG A 366 25.66 13.77 13.46
CA ARG A 366 25.48 13.14 12.16
C ARG A 366 26.85 12.95 11.53
N GLU A 367 27.24 11.69 11.42
CA GLU A 367 28.38 11.29 10.62
C GLU A 367 27.91 11.06 9.18
N SER A 368 28.63 11.63 8.21
CA SER A 368 28.31 11.47 6.78
C SER A 368 29.58 11.19 5.99
N ALA A 369 29.50 10.22 5.07
CA ALA A 369 30.55 9.93 4.10
C ALA A 369 29.97 10.04 2.69
N GLU A 370 30.67 10.75 1.80
CA GLU A 370 30.26 10.95 0.41
C GLU A 370 31.41 10.55 -0.52
N VAL A 371 31.12 9.69 -1.49
CA VAL A 371 32.08 9.27 -2.52
C VAL A 371 31.35 8.95 -3.82
N ALA A 372 31.96 9.32 -4.95
CA ALA A 372 31.45 8.93 -6.25
C ALA A 372 31.73 7.44 -6.50
N LEU A 373 30.68 6.61 -6.49
CA LEU A 373 30.79 5.17 -6.73
C LEU A 373 30.75 4.85 -8.22
N LYS A 374 31.63 3.93 -8.65
CA LYS A 374 31.49 3.24 -9.95
C LYS A 374 30.39 2.17 -9.86
N PRO A 375 29.80 1.71 -10.98
CA PRO A 375 28.73 0.72 -10.96
C PRO A 375 29.03 -0.57 -10.18
N ASN A 376 30.26 -1.08 -10.25
CA ASN A 376 30.67 -2.26 -9.48
C ASN A 376 30.78 -1.96 -7.98
N GLN A 377 31.22 -0.77 -7.59
CA GLN A 377 31.32 -0.37 -6.18
C GLN A 377 29.96 -0.11 -5.54
N LEU A 378 28.93 0.20 -6.35
CA LEU A 378 27.55 0.24 -5.89
C LEU A 378 27.04 -1.15 -5.52
N GLN A 379 27.41 -2.18 -6.30
CA GLN A 379 27.10 -3.56 -5.96
C GLN A 379 27.82 -3.97 -4.67
N ASP A 380 29.12 -3.67 -4.56
CA ASP A 380 29.89 -3.92 -3.34
C ASP A 380 29.28 -3.21 -2.11
N PHE A 381 28.73 -2.01 -2.28
CA PHE A 381 28.00 -1.29 -1.23
C PHE A 381 26.71 -2.00 -0.81
N VAL A 382 25.93 -2.52 -1.76
CA VAL A 382 24.71 -3.28 -1.49
C VAL A 382 25.04 -4.55 -0.70
N ASP A 383 26.15 -5.21 -0.99
CA ASP A 383 26.58 -6.43 -0.31
C ASP A 383 26.91 -6.20 1.18
N VAL A 384 27.45 -5.02 1.54
CA VAL A 384 27.77 -4.66 2.93
C VAL A 384 26.65 -3.90 3.65
N LEU A 385 25.55 -3.56 2.95
CA LEU A 385 24.44 -2.80 3.51
C LEU A 385 23.79 -3.47 4.74
N PRO A 386 23.61 -4.80 4.81
CA PRO A 386 23.08 -5.46 6.00
C PRO A 386 23.96 -5.26 7.25
N ASP A 387 25.28 -5.26 7.08
CA ASP A 387 26.23 -5.04 8.16
C ASP A 387 26.21 -3.58 8.63
N ILE A 388 26.06 -2.63 7.70
CA ILE A 388 25.88 -1.21 8.00
C ILE A 388 24.58 -0.99 8.78
N LEU A 389 23.46 -1.59 8.34
CA LEU A 389 22.17 -1.53 9.04
C LEU A 389 22.27 -2.10 10.47
N THR A 390 23.02 -3.20 10.62
CA THR A 390 23.27 -3.81 11.92
C THR A 390 24.13 -2.88 12.81
N ALA A 391 25.19 -2.28 12.26
CA ALA A 391 26.07 -1.37 12.98
C ALA A 391 25.40 -0.04 13.36
N THR A 392 24.37 0.37 12.61
CA THR A 392 23.60 1.60 12.82
C THR A 392 22.24 1.35 13.48
N ALA A 393 22.02 0.16 14.04
CA ALA A 393 20.76 -0.20 14.69
C ALA A 393 20.40 0.77 15.83
N GLY A 394 19.19 1.33 15.77
CA GLY A 394 18.72 2.35 16.71
C GLY A 394 18.98 3.80 16.27
N LEU A 395 19.61 4.02 15.11
CA LEU A 395 19.78 5.33 14.48
C LEU A 395 18.93 5.43 13.20
N GLU A 396 18.51 6.63 12.84
CA GLU A 396 17.80 6.88 11.58
C GLU A 396 18.82 6.99 10.43
N MET A 397 18.78 6.02 9.51
CA MET A 397 19.68 5.98 8.35
C MET A 397 18.93 6.43 7.08
N SER A 398 19.53 7.35 6.33
CA SER A 398 19.05 7.74 4.99
C SER A 398 20.18 7.62 3.97
N VAL A 399 19.88 7.01 2.82
CA VAL A 399 20.82 6.88 1.70
C VAL A 399 20.35 7.78 0.56
N TRP A 400 21.23 8.65 0.08
CA TRP A 400 20.96 9.55 -1.03
C TRP A 400 21.74 9.08 -2.25
N ILE A 401 21.04 8.82 -3.36
CA ILE A 401 21.66 8.38 -4.61
C ILE A 401 21.44 9.47 -5.66
N THR A 402 22.51 9.93 -6.27
CA THR A 402 22.47 10.79 -7.46
C THR A 402 23.04 10.02 -8.63
N LEU A 403 22.24 9.81 -9.68
CA LEU A 403 22.70 9.20 -10.91
C LEU A 403 23.11 10.30 -11.90
N GLU A 404 24.39 10.28 -12.29
CA GLU A 404 24.91 11.20 -13.30
C GLU A 404 25.27 10.43 -14.58
N VAL A 405 24.68 10.83 -15.71
CA VAL A 405 24.96 10.25 -17.03
C VAL A 405 25.77 11.25 -17.84
N LYS A 406 27.08 11.03 -17.95
CA LYS A 406 28.00 11.92 -18.68
C LYS A 406 28.38 11.34 -20.05
N GLY A 407 28.31 12.18 -21.08
CA GLY A 407 28.80 11.92 -22.44
C GLY A 407 29.42 13.18 -23.04
N LYS A 408 30.11 13.05 -24.18
CA LYS A 408 30.63 14.24 -24.92
C LYS A 408 29.51 15.12 -25.49
N GLU A 409 28.34 14.54 -25.71
CA GLU A 409 27.11 15.20 -26.15
C GLU A 409 25.93 14.74 -25.27
N ARG A 410 24.83 15.48 -25.31
CA ARG A 410 23.61 15.17 -24.54
C ARG A 410 23.08 13.78 -24.96
N PRO A 411 22.73 12.89 -24.00
CA PRO A 411 22.07 11.63 -24.31
C PRO A 411 20.76 11.86 -25.10
N SER A 412 20.46 10.99 -26.06
CA SER A 412 19.23 11.10 -26.85
C SER A 412 17.98 10.87 -25.99
N ASP A 413 16.86 11.50 -26.37
CA ASP A 413 15.59 11.41 -25.63
C ASP A 413 15.11 9.97 -25.44
N LYS A 414 15.35 9.10 -26.43
CA LYS A 414 15.07 7.66 -26.32
C LYS A 414 15.89 6.98 -25.21
N THR A 415 17.15 7.39 -25.05
CA THR A 415 18.04 6.86 -24.01
C THR A 415 17.59 7.36 -22.63
N VAL A 416 17.28 8.65 -22.51
CA VAL A 416 16.77 9.24 -21.25
C VAL A 416 15.43 8.61 -20.86
N ALA A 417 14.50 8.41 -21.80
CA ALA A 417 13.23 7.75 -21.54
C ALA A 417 13.39 6.30 -21.09
N THR A 418 14.36 5.57 -21.68
CA THR A 418 14.66 4.19 -21.27
C THR A 418 15.26 4.15 -19.87
N VAL A 419 16.19 5.07 -19.55
CA VAL A 419 16.79 5.19 -18.21
C VAL A 419 15.73 5.57 -17.18
N ASN A 420 14.85 6.54 -17.46
CA ASN A 420 13.79 6.94 -16.55
C ASN A 420 12.78 5.83 -16.29
N LYS A 421 12.44 5.02 -17.30
CA LYS A 421 11.59 3.84 -17.11
C LYS A 421 12.23 2.81 -16.16
N LEU A 422 13.55 2.62 -16.23
CA LEU A 422 14.26 1.73 -15.33
C LEU A 422 14.32 2.31 -13.91
N LEU A 423 14.56 3.62 -13.77
CA LEU A 423 14.63 4.27 -12.46
C LEU A 423 13.28 4.30 -11.73
N GLU A 424 12.18 4.44 -12.45
CA GLU A 424 10.83 4.33 -11.89
C GLU A 424 10.53 2.96 -11.28
N SER A 425 11.15 1.89 -11.79
CA SER A 425 11.03 0.55 -11.21
C SER A 425 11.83 0.39 -9.92
N VAL A 426 12.83 1.25 -9.69
CA VAL A 426 13.68 1.25 -8.49
C VAL A 426 13.06 2.10 -7.39
N ALA A 427 12.62 3.31 -7.72
CA ALA A 427 11.92 4.18 -6.79
C ALA A 427 10.96 5.12 -7.55
N PRO A 428 9.68 5.22 -7.12
CA PRO A 428 8.75 6.18 -7.71
C PRO A 428 9.29 7.61 -7.61
N GLY A 429 9.38 8.30 -8.75
CA GLY A 429 9.87 9.69 -8.82
C GLY A 429 11.36 9.87 -9.08
N LEU A 430 12.16 8.80 -9.11
CA LEU A 430 13.57 8.87 -9.49
C LEU A 430 13.72 8.98 -11.02
N ARG A 431 14.22 10.12 -11.52
CA ARG A 431 14.39 10.39 -12.96
C ARG A 431 15.63 11.26 -13.21
N VAL A 432 16.27 11.05 -14.36
CA VAL A 432 17.33 11.92 -14.92
C VAL A 432 16.67 12.99 -15.79
N GLN A 433 17.09 14.24 -15.64
CA GLN A 433 16.56 15.42 -16.36
C GLN A 433 17.37 15.79 -17.60
#